data_AF-A0A914YU96-F1
#
_entry.id   AF-A0A914YU96-F1
#
_cell.length_a   1.000
_cell.length_b   1.000
_cell.length_c   1.000
_cell.angle_alpha   90.00
_cell.angle_beta   90.00
_cell.angle_gamma   90.00
#
_symmetry.space_group_name_H-M   'P 1'
#
loop_
_entity.id
_entity.type
_entity.pdbx_description
1 polymer ?
#
loop_
_entity_poly.entity_id
_entity_poly.type
_entity_poly.pdbx_seq_one_letter_code
_entity_poly.pdbx_strand_id
1 'polypeptide(L)'
;MGLINDGTTAKKEGDGGVSKRDFSTDNSSNDHLKKDTTKFTPERALIVSKTTRLQYEMYRAKLDYSEINNPAFQKRLKRIGANFEQIKDKDKQQRDYIEAMKNELEKDGVDVKIVTRRNYTKNLAVWSDLIISAGGDGTFLTAASKVRDLTPVIGMNTDPIGSEGHLCLTGKQRRSPSEVIRHFLDGEYEATFRQRIRVTIIKAGFEGSPPPTFKRQRRRSEASKACYLFSDEECEEAEPPVEPMLALNEVFIGESHAARVSYYVSLLL
;
A
#
# COMPACT_ATOMS: atom_id res chain seq x y z
N MET A 1 14.95 5.57 16.67
CA MET A 1 15.34 5.69 18.09
C MET A 1 14.39 6.72 18.70
N GLY A 2 13.72 6.37 19.81
CA GLY A 2 12.68 7.20 20.44
C GLY A 2 11.30 6.52 20.46
N LEU A 3 11.14 5.56 21.37
CA LEU A 3 9.86 5.01 21.84
C LEU A 3 9.35 5.93 22.96
N ILE A 4 8.03 6.16 23.05
CA ILE A 4 7.39 6.70 24.26
C ILE A 4 6.40 5.65 24.74
N ASN A 5 6.66 5.18 25.96
CA ASN A 5 5.83 4.26 26.73
C ASN A 5 4.70 5.03 27.43
N ASP A 6 3.49 4.48 27.39
CA ASP A 6 2.36 4.89 28.21
C ASP A 6 2.56 4.47 29.67
N GLY A 7 2.81 5.45 30.54
CA GLY A 7 2.87 5.29 31.99
C GLY A 7 1.47 5.30 32.60
N THR A 8 1.00 4.12 33.01
CA THR A 8 -0.15 3.96 33.90
C THR A 8 0.34 4.04 35.36
N THR A 9 -0.10 5.02 36.15
CA THR A 9 -0.05 4.93 37.62
C THR A 9 -1.22 5.62 38.31
N ALA A 10 -1.99 4.77 38.99
CA ALA A 10 -2.76 4.89 40.23
C ALA A 10 -2.88 6.24 40.97
N LYS A 11 -4.12 6.52 41.38
CA LYS A 11 -4.53 7.43 42.47
C LYS A 11 -3.97 6.99 43.83
N LYS A 12 -3.55 7.96 44.65
CA LYS A 12 -3.64 7.93 46.12
C LYS A 12 -3.65 9.35 46.70
N GLU A 13 -4.44 9.52 47.75
CA GLU A 13 -4.76 10.73 48.51
C GLU A 13 -3.58 11.26 49.35
N GLY A 14 -3.62 12.54 49.70
CA GLY A 14 -2.72 13.17 50.68
C GLY A 14 -3.01 14.66 50.88
N ASP A 15 -3.36 15.00 52.12
CA ASP A 15 -3.87 16.26 52.68
C ASP A 15 -2.78 17.33 52.94
N GLY A 16 -3.20 18.61 53.08
CA GLY A 16 -2.48 19.63 53.86
C GLY A 16 -1.98 20.92 53.17
N GLY A 17 -2.55 22.08 53.57
CA GLY A 17 -1.74 23.22 54.02
C GLY A 17 -1.61 24.52 53.17
N VAL A 18 -2.61 25.41 53.26
CA VAL A 18 -2.55 26.87 53.58
C VAL A 18 -1.51 27.81 52.88
N SER A 19 -2.07 28.67 51.99
CA SER A 19 -2.01 30.15 51.91
C SER A 19 -0.75 30.96 51.51
N LYS A 20 -1.01 31.86 50.53
CA LYS A 20 -0.78 33.34 50.48
C LYS A 20 0.28 33.86 49.49
N ARG A 21 -0.17 34.41 48.35
CA ARG A 21 -0.32 35.87 48.11
C ARG A 21 -0.74 36.19 46.67
N ASP A 22 -1.54 37.24 46.58
CA ASP A 22 -2.28 37.74 45.43
C ASP A 22 -1.41 38.42 44.37
N PHE A 23 -1.82 38.31 43.10
CA PHE A 23 -1.80 39.41 42.14
C PHE A 23 -2.84 39.10 41.05
N SER A 24 -3.97 39.82 41.10
CA SER A 24 -4.96 39.90 40.04
C SER A 24 -4.71 41.15 39.20
N THR A 25 -4.67 41.00 37.87
CA THR A 25 -5.21 41.96 36.89
C THR A 25 -5.15 41.38 35.48
N ASP A 26 -6.32 41.01 34.98
CA ASP A 26 -6.91 41.23 33.64
C ASP A 26 -6.14 40.98 32.33
N ASN A 27 -6.74 40.07 31.56
CA ASN A 27 -7.08 40.16 30.13
C ASN A 27 -6.06 40.76 29.14
N SER A 28 -5.49 39.90 28.30
CA SER A 28 -5.87 39.78 26.88
C SER A 28 -4.74 39.08 26.11
N SER A 29 -5.10 38.46 24.99
CA SER A 29 -4.16 37.95 23.97
C SER A 29 -3.58 36.57 24.25
N ASN A 30 -4.39 35.54 24.06
CA ASN A 30 -3.88 34.26 23.57
C ASN A 30 -4.73 33.82 22.37
N ASP A 31 -4.72 34.67 21.35
CA ASP A 31 -5.08 34.29 20.00
C ASP A 31 -3.77 33.97 19.25
N HIS A 32 -3.84 32.97 18.38
CA HIS A 32 -2.87 32.61 17.34
C HIS A 32 -1.70 31.67 17.69
N LEU A 33 -2.01 30.38 17.70
CA LEU A 33 -1.47 29.50 16.65
C LEU A 33 -2.64 28.77 15.98
N LYS A 34 -3.38 29.48 15.11
CA LYS A 34 -4.20 28.80 14.10
C LYS A 34 -3.23 28.07 13.19
N LYS A 35 -3.24 26.74 13.24
CA LYS A 35 -2.61 25.87 12.24
C LYS A 35 -3.32 26.24 10.93
N ASP A 36 -2.74 27.13 10.12
CA ASP A 36 -3.19 27.39 8.76
C ASP A 36 -2.86 26.13 7.95
N THR A 37 -3.67 25.09 8.14
CA THR A 37 -3.67 23.93 7.28
C THR A 37 -4.43 24.34 6.04
N THR A 38 -3.72 24.80 5.01
CA THR A 38 -4.28 24.94 3.67
C THR A 38 -4.93 23.60 3.30
N LYS A 39 -6.26 23.62 3.22
CA LYS A 39 -7.09 22.45 2.94
C LYS A 39 -6.70 21.90 1.58
N PHE A 40 -6.16 20.67 1.54
CA PHE A 40 -5.89 19.99 0.29
C PHE A 40 -7.20 19.48 -0.32
N THR A 41 -7.49 19.87 -1.55
CA THR A 41 -8.69 19.47 -2.29
C THR A 41 -8.27 18.83 -3.61
N PRO A 42 -8.29 17.48 -3.72
CA PRO A 42 -7.90 16.81 -4.96
C PRO A 42 -8.97 17.00 -6.04
N GLU A 43 -8.58 17.22 -7.29
CA GLU A 43 -9.51 17.15 -8.42
C GLU A 43 -9.66 15.71 -8.93
N ARG A 44 -8.57 14.92 -8.83
CA ARG A 44 -8.50 13.55 -9.35
C ARG A 44 -7.96 12.58 -8.31
N ALA A 45 -8.71 11.53 -8.01
CA ALA A 45 -8.32 10.48 -7.08
C ALA A 45 -8.21 9.11 -7.76
N LEU A 46 -7.13 8.40 -7.49
CA LEU A 46 -6.92 7.02 -7.96
C LEU A 46 -7.01 6.04 -6.79
N ILE A 47 -7.96 5.12 -6.85
CA ILE A 47 -8.10 4.03 -5.89
C ILE A 47 -7.39 2.78 -6.44
N VAL A 48 -6.30 2.36 -5.79
CA VAL A 48 -5.58 1.12 -6.10
C VAL A 48 -6.08 0.02 -5.17
N SER A 49 -6.86 -0.90 -5.70
CA SER A 49 -7.51 -1.97 -4.95
C SER A 49 -6.72 -3.28 -4.93
N LYS A 50 -6.79 -3.98 -3.80
CA LYS A 50 -6.29 -5.35 -3.65
C LYS A 50 -7.08 -6.29 -4.57
N THR A 51 -6.39 -7.12 -5.35
CA THR A 51 -7.06 -8.22 -6.05
C THR A 51 -7.57 -9.24 -5.03
N THR A 52 -8.89 -9.45 -4.99
CA THR A 52 -9.49 -10.42 -4.07
C THR A 52 -9.16 -11.85 -4.48
N ARG A 53 -9.29 -12.80 -3.55
CA ARG A 53 -9.09 -14.22 -3.91
C ARG A 53 -10.05 -14.67 -5.00
N LEU A 54 -11.29 -14.16 -4.98
CA LEU A 54 -12.29 -14.43 -5.99
C LEU A 54 -11.82 -13.94 -7.37
N GLN A 55 -11.48 -12.66 -7.48
CA GLN A 55 -10.99 -12.04 -8.72
C GLN A 55 -9.76 -12.78 -9.27
N TYR A 56 -8.85 -13.20 -8.40
CA TYR A 56 -7.68 -13.97 -8.80
C TYR A 56 -8.05 -15.33 -9.41
N GLU A 57 -8.96 -16.08 -8.77
CA GLU A 57 -9.38 -17.39 -9.28
C GLU A 57 -10.20 -17.28 -10.57
N MET A 58 -11.05 -16.26 -10.69
CA MET A 58 -11.81 -15.98 -11.91
C MET A 58 -10.89 -15.63 -13.08
N TYR A 59 -9.91 -14.75 -12.84
CA TYR A 59 -8.89 -14.41 -13.84
C TYR A 59 -8.12 -15.65 -14.31
N ARG A 60 -7.70 -16.53 -13.39
CA ARG A 60 -7.02 -17.79 -13.75
C ARG A 60 -7.90 -18.72 -14.57
N ALA A 61 -9.20 -18.71 -14.33
CA ALA A 61 -10.18 -19.47 -15.07
C ALA A 61 -10.61 -18.80 -16.38
N LYS A 62 -10.14 -17.57 -16.66
CA LYS A 62 -10.58 -16.72 -17.77
C LYS A 62 -12.10 -16.51 -17.78
N LEU A 63 -12.66 -16.28 -16.59
CA LEU A 63 -14.09 -16.05 -16.39
C LEU A 63 -14.36 -14.59 -16.03
N ASP A 64 -15.47 -14.07 -16.53
CA ASP A 64 -16.00 -12.76 -16.14
C ASP A 64 -16.93 -12.86 -14.93
N TYR A 65 -17.19 -11.73 -14.27
CA TYR A 65 -18.00 -11.70 -13.05
C TYR A 65 -19.44 -12.19 -13.25
N SER A 66 -19.99 -12.09 -14.47
CA SER A 66 -21.27 -12.67 -14.86
C SER A 66 -21.30 -14.21 -14.74
N GLU A 67 -20.14 -14.85 -14.86
CA GLU A 67 -19.96 -16.31 -14.81
C GLU A 67 -19.57 -16.80 -13.41
N ILE A 68 -19.67 -15.96 -12.38
CA ILE A 68 -19.33 -16.33 -10.99
C ILE A 68 -20.10 -17.58 -10.50
N ASN A 69 -21.32 -17.81 -11.01
CA ASN A 69 -22.16 -18.95 -10.66
C ASN A 69 -21.92 -20.19 -11.54
N ASN A 70 -20.87 -20.20 -12.37
CA ASN A 70 -20.52 -21.35 -13.21
C ASN A 70 -20.27 -22.60 -12.34
N PRO A 71 -21.05 -23.70 -12.50
CA PRO A 71 -20.94 -24.88 -11.66
C PRO A 71 -19.57 -25.56 -11.71
N ALA A 72 -18.89 -25.52 -12.88
CA ALA A 72 -17.56 -26.10 -13.04
C ALA A 72 -16.51 -25.31 -12.23
N PHE A 73 -16.65 -23.98 -12.18
CA PHE A 73 -15.79 -23.09 -11.39
C PHE A 73 -15.97 -23.35 -9.89
N GLN A 74 -17.21 -23.38 -9.41
CA GLN A 74 -17.50 -23.66 -7.99
C GLN A 74 -17.01 -25.05 -7.57
N LYS A 75 -17.20 -26.07 -8.42
CA LYS A 75 -16.68 -27.43 -8.17
C LYS A 75 -15.15 -27.47 -8.10
N ARG A 76 -14.46 -26.69 -8.94
CA ARG A 76 -13.00 -26.53 -8.89
C ARG A 76 -12.55 -25.88 -7.59
N LEU A 77 -13.19 -24.79 -7.16
CA LEU A 77 -12.87 -24.12 -5.89
C LEU A 77 -13.06 -25.03 -4.68
N LYS A 78 -14.17 -25.78 -4.64
CA LYS A 78 -14.42 -26.76 -3.59
C LYS A 78 -13.35 -27.86 -3.55
N ARG A 79 -12.87 -28.33 -4.72
CA ARG A 79 -11.81 -29.36 -4.80
C ARG A 79 -10.48 -28.90 -4.24
N ILE A 80 -10.15 -27.61 -4.35
CA ILE A 80 -8.90 -27.04 -3.78
C ILE A 80 -9.06 -26.62 -2.31
N GLY A 81 -10.16 -27.00 -1.65
CA GLY A 81 -10.41 -26.70 -0.25
C GLY A 81 -10.86 -25.26 0.01
N ALA A 82 -11.28 -24.52 -1.01
CA ALA A 82 -11.73 -23.14 -0.86
C ALA A 82 -13.23 -23.07 -0.53
N ASN A 83 -13.60 -22.28 0.47
CA ASN A 83 -14.99 -21.96 0.78
C ASN A 83 -15.49 -20.83 -0.14
N PHE A 84 -16.28 -21.20 -1.15
CA PHE A 84 -16.76 -20.26 -2.17
C PHE A 84 -17.61 -19.13 -1.60
N GLU A 85 -18.55 -19.42 -0.70
CA GLU A 85 -19.41 -18.40 -0.10
C GLU A 85 -18.59 -17.39 0.70
N GLN A 86 -17.65 -17.87 1.52
CA GLN A 86 -16.77 -16.98 2.28
C GLN A 86 -15.89 -16.09 1.38
N ILE A 87 -15.38 -16.64 0.27
CA ILE A 87 -14.57 -15.89 -0.70
C ILE A 87 -15.42 -14.82 -1.40
N LYS A 88 -16.67 -15.16 -1.75
CA LYS A 88 -17.64 -14.27 -2.37
C LYS A 88 -18.08 -13.15 -1.42
N ASP A 89 -18.32 -13.47 -0.15
CA ASP A 89 -18.68 -12.49 0.87
C ASP A 89 -17.55 -11.48 1.10
N LYS A 90 -16.31 -11.96 1.18
CA LYS A 90 -15.13 -11.08 1.31
C LYS A 90 -14.95 -10.17 0.09
N ASP A 91 -15.17 -10.70 -1.12
CA ASP A 91 -15.13 -9.89 -2.34
C ASP A 91 -16.21 -8.80 -2.33
N LYS A 92 -17.44 -9.17 -1.93
CA LYS A 92 -18.55 -8.23 -1.79
C LYS A 92 -18.24 -7.14 -0.77
N GLN A 93 -17.76 -7.50 0.43
CA GLN A 93 -17.39 -6.53 1.45
C GLN A 93 -16.34 -5.53 0.94
N GLN A 94 -15.32 -6.01 0.21
CA GLN A 94 -14.30 -5.13 -0.34
C GLN A 94 -14.86 -4.19 -1.42
N ARG A 95 -15.70 -4.69 -2.34
CA ARG A 95 -16.35 -3.86 -3.37
C ARG A 95 -17.26 -2.81 -2.75
N ASP A 96 -18.08 -3.19 -1.78
CA ASP A 96 -19.00 -2.28 -1.09
C ASP A 96 -18.19 -1.17 -0.36
N TYR A 97 -17.05 -1.53 0.23
CA TYR A 97 -16.14 -0.57 0.88
C TYR A 97 -15.49 0.41 -0.12
N ILE A 98 -15.06 -0.08 -1.28
CA ILE A 98 -14.48 0.76 -2.34
C ILE A 98 -15.52 1.68 -2.95
N GLU A 99 -16.73 1.19 -3.21
CA GLU A 99 -17.81 2.00 -3.77
C GLU A 99 -18.21 3.11 -2.80
N ALA A 100 -18.24 2.85 -1.50
CA ALA A 100 -18.48 3.88 -0.50
C ALA A 100 -17.39 4.97 -0.48
N MET A 101 -16.11 4.63 -0.66
CA MET A 101 -15.04 5.64 -0.80
C MET A 101 -15.21 6.47 -2.07
N LYS A 102 -15.46 5.79 -3.20
CA LYS A 102 -15.67 6.43 -4.50
C LYS A 102 -16.83 7.42 -4.44
N ASN A 103 -17.98 6.97 -3.95
CA ASN A 103 -19.17 7.81 -3.83
C ASN A 103 -18.93 9.03 -2.93
N GLU A 104 -18.15 8.91 -1.86
CA GLU A 104 -17.85 10.05 -0.99
C GLU A 104 -16.97 11.09 -1.69
N LEU A 105 -15.96 10.66 -2.45
CA LEU A 105 -15.11 11.55 -3.25
C LEU A 105 -15.90 12.23 -4.38
N GLU A 106 -16.74 11.48 -5.09
CA GLU A 106 -17.53 12.01 -6.22
C GLU A 106 -18.57 13.06 -5.77
N LYS A 107 -19.08 12.98 -4.52
CA LYS A 107 -19.97 14.01 -3.96
C LYS A 107 -19.30 15.38 -3.87
N ASP A 108 -18.00 15.42 -3.60
CA ASP A 108 -17.20 16.65 -3.54
C ASP A 108 -16.59 17.00 -4.92
N GLY A 109 -17.05 16.36 -6.01
CA GLY A 109 -16.68 16.69 -7.39
C GLY A 109 -15.35 16.11 -7.86
N VAL A 110 -14.77 15.16 -7.12
CA VAL A 110 -13.50 14.51 -7.48
C VAL A 110 -13.72 13.47 -8.58
N ASP A 111 -12.91 13.49 -9.64
CA ASP A 111 -12.88 12.43 -10.66
C ASP A 111 -12.14 11.21 -10.10
N VAL A 112 -12.84 10.08 -9.98
CA VAL A 112 -12.32 8.87 -9.34
C VAL A 112 -12.11 7.74 -10.34
N LYS A 113 -10.89 7.18 -10.35
CA LYS A 113 -10.58 5.93 -11.06
C LYS A 113 -10.26 4.82 -10.09
N ILE A 114 -10.80 3.63 -10.32
CA ILE A 114 -10.48 2.43 -9.54
C ILE A 114 -9.70 1.46 -10.42
N VAL A 115 -8.54 1.01 -9.94
CA VAL A 115 -7.71 0.02 -10.63
C VAL A 115 -7.24 -1.07 -9.68
N THR A 116 -6.85 -2.21 -10.24
CA THR A 116 -6.10 -3.24 -9.50
C THR A 116 -4.61 -3.11 -9.81
N ARG A 117 -3.76 -3.86 -9.09
CA ARG A 117 -2.31 -3.90 -9.35
C ARG A 117 -1.96 -4.08 -10.84
N ARG A 118 -2.68 -4.96 -11.55
CA ARG A 118 -2.41 -5.28 -12.97
C ARG A 118 -2.65 -4.10 -13.91
N ASN A 119 -3.60 -3.25 -13.59
CA ASN A 119 -3.99 -2.11 -14.44
C ASN A 119 -3.39 -0.80 -13.93
N TYR A 120 -2.65 -0.82 -12.82
CA TYR A 120 -2.03 0.38 -12.28
C TYR A 120 -0.77 0.74 -13.05
N THR A 121 -0.82 1.84 -13.81
CA THR A 121 0.27 2.32 -14.69
C THR A 121 0.88 3.62 -14.17
N LYS A 122 2.06 4.01 -14.71
CA LYS A 122 2.70 5.30 -14.36
C LYS A 122 1.83 6.49 -14.77
N ASN A 123 1.17 6.40 -15.93
CA ASN A 123 0.30 7.46 -16.43
C ASN A 123 -0.90 7.71 -15.50
N LEU A 124 -1.44 6.65 -14.88
CA LEU A 124 -2.49 6.80 -13.89
C LEU A 124 -2.00 7.49 -12.61
N ALA A 125 -0.77 7.18 -12.17
CA ALA A 125 -0.17 7.84 -11.01
C ALA A 125 0.08 9.33 -11.26
N VAL A 126 0.56 9.69 -12.46
CA VAL A 126 0.78 11.10 -12.87
C VAL A 126 -0.55 11.84 -13.08
N TRP A 127 -1.61 11.14 -13.48
CA TRP A 127 -2.93 11.71 -13.65
C TRP A 127 -3.63 12.03 -12.31
N SER A 128 -3.25 11.40 -11.20
CA SER A 128 -3.94 11.57 -9.92
C SER A 128 -3.27 12.62 -9.03
N ASP A 129 -4.07 13.45 -8.38
CA ASP A 129 -3.60 14.38 -7.34
C ASP A 129 -3.64 13.71 -5.95
N LEU A 130 -4.40 12.62 -5.82
CA LEU A 130 -4.48 11.76 -4.64
C LEU A 130 -4.50 10.29 -5.03
N ILE A 131 -3.74 9.45 -4.33
CA ILE A 131 -3.82 8.00 -4.48
C ILE A 131 -4.30 7.36 -3.17
N ILE A 132 -5.30 6.48 -3.25
CA ILE A 132 -5.83 5.73 -2.12
C ILE A 132 -5.60 4.24 -2.37
N SER A 133 -4.88 3.56 -1.50
CA SER A 133 -4.76 2.10 -1.58
C SER A 133 -5.86 1.44 -0.75
N ALA A 134 -6.66 0.56 -1.36
CA ALA A 134 -7.72 -0.19 -0.70
C ALA A 134 -7.29 -1.65 -0.50
N GLY A 135 -6.71 -1.94 0.67
CA GLY A 135 -6.12 -3.24 1.01
C GLY A 135 -5.18 -3.16 2.21
N GLY A 136 -4.26 -4.12 2.33
CA GLY A 136 -3.19 -4.07 3.35
C GLY A 136 -1.92 -3.41 2.83
N ASP A 137 -0.82 -3.56 3.59
CA ASP A 137 0.48 -2.95 3.29
C ASP A 137 1.01 -3.25 1.88
N GLY A 138 0.86 -4.49 1.38
CA GLY A 138 1.27 -4.82 0.02
C GLY A 138 0.52 -4.02 -1.06
N THR A 139 -0.72 -3.62 -0.79
CA THR A 139 -1.50 -2.75 -1.69
C THR A 139 -1.04 -1.30 -1.58
N PHE A 140 -0.72 -0.83 -0.36
CA PHE A 140 -0.10 0.47 -0.14
C PHE A 140 1.24 0.60 -0.86
N LEU A 141 2.12 -0.39 -0.73
CA LEU A 141 3.41 -0.43 -1.45
C LEU A 141 3.19 -0.44 -2.96
N THR A 142 2.18 -1.17 -3.44
CA THR A 142 1.81 -1.16 -4.86
C THR A 142 1.42 0.25 -5.29
N ALA A 143 0.56 0.95 -4.56
CA ALA A 143 0.15 2.32 -4.85
C ALA A 143 1.34 3.29 -4.87
N ALA A 144 2.20 3.26 -3.84
CA ALA A 144 3.37 4.13 -3.74
C ALA A 144 4.47 3.84 -4.78
N SER A 145 4.51 2.62 -5.35
CA SER A 145 5.59 2.19 -6.25
C SER A 145 5.77 3.07 -7.49
N LYS A 146 4.68 3.67 -8.00
CA LYS A 146 4.71 4.50 -9.22
C LYS A 146 4.64 6.01 -8.97
N VAL A 147 4.49 6.43 -7.71
CA VAL A 147 4.56 7.85 -7.31
C VAL A 147 6.01 8.30 -7.33
N ARG A 148 6.30 9.43 -7.97
CA ARG A 148 7.66 9.99 -8.09
C ARG A 148 7.81 11.40 -7.54
N ASP A 149 6.70 12.05 -7.24
CA ASP A 149 6.60 13.39 -6.70
C ASP A 149 6.03 13.34 -5.26
N LEU A 150 5.41 14.44 -4.82
CA LEU A 150 4.81 14.58 -3.50
C LEU A 150 3.32 14.22 -3.48
N THR A 151 2.81 13.52 -4.50
CA THR A 151 1.41 13.06 -4.52
C THR A 151 1.10 12.24 -3.26
N PRO A 152 0.12 12.64 -2.43
CA PRO A 152 -0.22 11.95 -1.21
C PRO A 152 -0.77 10.54 -1.49
N VAL A 153 -0.39 9.59 -0.64
CA VAL A 153 -0.90 8.21 -0.68
C VAL A 153 -1.59 7.88 0.65
N ILE A 154 -2.88 7.55 0.59
CA ILE A 154 -3.67 7.14 1.75
C ILE A 154 -3.83 5.63 1.74
N GLY A 155 -3.50 4.97 2.84
CA GLY A 155 -3.77 3.54 3.01
C GLY A 155 -5.09 3.28 3.70
N MET A 156 -5.97 2.48 3.10
CA MET A 156 -7.26 2.09 3.67
C MET A 156 -7.30 0.58 3.86
N ASN A 157 -7.34 0.13 5.11
CA ASN A 157 -7.39 -1.30 5.43
C ASN A 157 -8.79 -1.88 5.19
N THR A 158 -8.95 -2.62 4.09
CA THR A 158 -10.25 -3.22 3.72
C THR A 158 -10.51 -4.58 4.40
N ASP A 159 -9.56 -5.15 5.15
CA ASP A 159 -9.72 -6.39 5.94
C ASP A 159 -9.03 -6.27 7.31
N PRO A 160 -9.54 -5.41 8.22
CA PRO A 160 -8.91 -5.15 9.52
C PRO A 160 -8.95 -6.35 10.48
N ILE A 161 -9.74 -7.37 10.18
CA ILE A 161 -9.75 -8.64 10.93
C ILE A 161 -8.61 -9.53 10.45
N GLY A 162 -8.34 -9.55 9.14
CA GLY A 162 -7.31 -10.39 8.54
C GLY A 162 -5.90 -9.81 8.54
N SER A 163 -5.73 -8.49 8.69
CA SER A 163 -4.41 -7.84 8.73
C SER A 163 -4.41 -6.54 9.53
N GLU A 164 -3.33 -6.28 10.26
CA GLU A 164 -3.15 -5.02 11.01
C GLU A 164 -2.78 -3.84 10.10
N GLY A 165 -2.00 -4.07 9.04
CA GLY A 165 -1.63 -3.02 8.07
C GLY A 165 -0.92 -1.82 8.70
N HIS A 166 0.41 -1.89 8.90
CA HIS A 166 1.18 -0.82 9.56
C HIS A 166 1.27 0.48 8.74
N LEU A 167 1.06 0.39 7.42
CA LEU A 167 1.07 1.54 6.51
C LEU A 167 -0.34 2.09 6.25
N CYS A 168 -1.37 1.30 6.54
CA CYS A 168 -2.76 1.71 6.33
C CYS A 168 -3.28 2.51 7.53
N LEU A 169 -4.12 3.51 7.25
CA LEU A 169 -4.96 4.12 8.25
C LEU A 169 -5.82 3.01 8.86
N THR A 170 -5.92 3.05 10.19
CA THR A 170 -6.70 2.13 11.01
C THR A 170 -6.11 0.72 11.04
N GLY A 171 -5.45 0.39 12.15
CA GLY A 171 -4.88 -0.94 12.38
C GLY A 171 -5.95 -2.04 12.38
N LYS A 172 -6.43 -2.41 13.57
CA LYS A 172 -7.57 -3.34 13.74
C LYS A 172 -8.94 -2.66 13.79
N GLN A 173 -8.98 -1.33 13.83
CA GLN A 173 -10.24 -0.59 13.97
C GLN A 173 -10.99 -0.58 12.64
N ARG A 174 -12.23 -1.08 12.63
CA ARG A 174 -13.14 -0.87 11.51
C ARG A 174 -13.61 0.59 11.53
N ARG A 175 -13.14 1.40 10.59
CA ARG A 175 -13.72 2.74 10.33
C ARG A 175 -14.53 2.73 9.04
N SER A 176 -15.56 3.55 9.01
CA SER A 176 -16.34 3.75 7.80
C SER A 176 -15.46 4.40 6.73
N PRO A 177 -15.48 3.91 5.48
CA PRO A 177 -14.73 4.53 4.40
C PRO A 177 -15.14 5.99 4.20
N SER A 178 -16.43 6.29 4.27
CA SER A 178 -16.96 7.64 4.11
C SER A 178 -16.49 8.59 5.21
N GLU A 179 -16.42 8.13 6.47
CA GLU A 179 -15.90 8.95 7.57
C GLU A 179 -14.44 9.34 7.32
N VAL A 180 -13.59 8.38 6.93
CA VAL A 180 -12.17 8.67 6.70
C VAL A 180 -11.98 9.63 5.53
N ILE A 181 -12.71 9.43 4.43
CA ILE A 181 -12.67 10.35 3.29
C ILE A 181 -13.16 11.74 3.71
N ARG A 182 -14.22 11.84 4.50
CA ARG A 182 -14.73 13.12 4.98
C ARG A 182 -13.72 13.85 5.86
N HIS A 183 -13.14 13.18 6.84
CA HIS A 183 -12.06 13.75 7.67
C HIS A 183 -10.89 14.24 6.81
N PHE A 184 -10.47 13.44 5.82
CA PHE A 184 -9.42 13.85 4.90
C PHE A 184 -9.80 15.10 4.11
N LEU A 185 -10.97 15.09 3.48
CA LEU A 185 -11.46 16.21 2.69
C LEU A 185 -11.67 17.47 3.54
N ASP A 186 -12.00 17.34 4.82
CA ASP A 186 -12.14 18.47 5.75
C ASP A 186 -10.81 19.01 6.29
N GLY A 187 -9.68 18.39 5.93
CA GLY A 187 -8.35 18.80 6.38
C GLY A 187 -7.95 18.22 7.74
N GLU A 188 -8.72 17.27 8.26
CA GLU A 188 -8.51 16.63 9.56
C GLU A 188 -7.53 15.46 9.45
N TYR A 189 -6.31 15.75 9.04
CA TYR A 189 -5.25 14.76 8.90
C TYR A 189 -3.87 15.33 9.25
N GLU A 190 -2.94 14.43 9.56
CA GLU A 190 -1.52 14.76 9.67
C GLU A 190 -0.74 14.05 8.56
N ALA A 191 0.00 14.82 7.79
CA ALA A 191 0.84 14.29 6.72
C ALA A 191 2.18 13.80 7.29
N THR A 192 2.59 12.59 6.90
CA THR A 192 3.91 12.05 7.24
C THR A 192 4.72 11.86 5.97
N PHE A 193 5.89 12.48 5.90
CA PHE A 193 6.85 12.21 4.83
C PHE A 193 7.62 10.92 5.13
N ARG A 194 7.61 9.98 4.19
CA ARG A 194 8.38 8.73 4.29
C ARG A 194 9.58 8.78 3.35
N GLN A 195 10.76 8.51 3.89
CA GLN A 195 11.98 8.37 3.10
C GLN A 195 11.89 7.15 2.18
N ARG A 196 12.53 7.23 1.01
CA ARG A 196 12.60 6.13 0.04
C ARG A 196 14.05 5.85 -0.31
N ILE A 197 14.36 4.57 -0.46
CA ILE A 197 15.66 4.10 -0.93
C ILE A 197 15.68 4.25 -2.45
N ARG A 198 16.64 5.03 -2.95
CA ARG A 198 16.91 5.18 -4.38
C ARG A 198 17.87 4.10 -4.83
N VAL A 199 17.46 3.28 -5.80
CA VAL A 199 18.25 2.17 -6.33
C VAL A 199 18.56 2.43 -7.80
N THR A 200 19.85 2.40 -8.15
CA THR A 200 20.32 2.53 -9.54
C THR A 200 21.12 1.29 -9.88
N ILE A 201 20.78 0.64 -11.00
CA ILE A 201 21.54 -0.49 -11.52
C ILE A 201 22.44 0.08 -12.62
N ILE A 202 23.77 0.07 -12.39
CA ILE A 202 24.73 0.67 -13.33
C ILE A 202 25.04 -0.28 -14.49
N LYS A 203 25.13 -1.59 -14.22
CA LYS A 203 25.38 -2.64 -15.22
C LYS A 203 24.58 -3.88 -14.86
N ALA A 204 23.78 -4.38 -15.80
CA ALA A 204 23.07 -5.65 -15.69
C ALA A 204 23.73 -6.65 -16.66
N GLY A 205 24.23 -7.78 -16.17
CA GLY A 205 24.81 -8.84 -17.01
C GLY A 205 26.22 -9.29 -16.62
N PHE A 206 26.48 -10.57 -16.82
CA PHE A 206 27.78 -11.22 -16.66
C PHE A 206 28.56 -11.12 -17.97
N GLU A 207 29.61 -10.29 -18.02
CA GLU A 207 30.70 -10.55 -18.95
C GLU A 207 31.62 -11.60 -18.29
N GLY A 208 31.59 -12.85 -18.77
CA GLY A 208 32.73 -13.76 -18.59
C GLY A 208 32.55 -15.11 -17.88
N SER A 209 31.36 -15.59 -17.51
CA SER A 209 31.24 -16.98 -17.01
C SER A 209 30.82 -17.94 -18.13
N PRO A 210 31.55 -19.06 -18.37
CA PRO A 210 31.10 -20.06 -19.33
C PRO A 210 29.75 -20.64 -18.88
N PRO A 211 28.81 -20.90 -19.80
CA PRO A 211 27.51 -21.43 -19.43
C PRO A 211 27.71 -22.78 -18.73
N PRO A 212 27.05 -23.05 -17.59
CA PRO A 212 27.09 -24.37 -17.01
C PRO A 212 26.52 -25.35 -18.02
N THR A 213 27.34 -26.27 -18.50
CA THR A 213 26.94 -27.42 -19.31
C THR A 213 26.01 -28.30 -18.49
N PHE A 214 24.71 -27.98 -18.50
CA PHE A 214 23.67 -28.86 -18.00
C PHE A 214 22.61 -29.08 -19.06
N LYS A 215 22.41 -30.36 -19.36
CA LYS A 215 21.56 -30.85 -20.45
C LYS A 215 20.15 -30.28 -20.33
N ARG A 216 19.71 -29.71 -21.44
CA ARG A 216 18.41 -29.11 -21.75
C ARG A 216 17.24 -30.05 -21.40
N GLN A 217 16.78 -30.05 -20.15
CA GLN A 217 15.43 -30.51 -19.82
C GLN A 217 14.46 -29.33 -20.00
N ARG A 218 13.42 -29.55 -20.80
CA ARG A 218 12.36 -28.60 -21.16
C ARG A 218 11.51 -28.21 -19.93
N ARG A 219 12.05 -27.39 -19.05
CA ARG A 219 11.28 -26.53 -18.15
C ARG A 219 11.76 -25.09 -18.38
N ARG A 220 10.78 -24.17 -18.45
CA ARG A 220 10.91 -22.75 -18.81
C ARG A 220 12.26 -22.16 -18.42
N SER A 221 12.91 -21.50 -19.37
CA SER A 221 14.16 -20.76 -19.20
C SER A 221 14.06 -19.76 -18.04
N GLU A 222 14.60 -20.15 -16.89
CA GLU A 222 14.71 -19.33 -15.67
C GLU A 222 16.06 -18.60 -15.58
N ALA A 223 16.90 -18.67 -16.62
CA ALA A 223 18.29 -18.21 -16.59
C ALA A 223 18.53 -16.73 -16.99
N SER A 224 17.55 -16.01 -17.53
CA SER A 224 17.76 -14.64 -18.04
C SER A 224 16.89 -13.57 -17.38
N LYS A 225 16.15 -13.92 -16.32
CA LYS A 225 15.24 -12.96 -15.68
C LYS A 225 15.97 -12.29 -14.52
N ALA A 226 16.55 -11.12 -14.77
CA ALA A 226 16.58 -10.07 -13.75
C ALA A 226 15.10 -9.72 -13.47
N CYS A 227 14.45 -10.59 -12.69
CA CYS A 227 13.01 -10.57 -12.49
C CYS A 227 12.74 -9.44 -11.51
N TYR A 228 12.31 -8.28 -12.01
CA TYR A 228 11.63 -7.33 -11.15
C TYR A 228 10.34 -8.03 -10.70
N LEU A 229 10.28 -8.53 -9.47
CA LEU A 229 9.07 -9.12 -8.85
C LEU A 229 7.84 -8.17 -8.87
N PHE A 230 8.02 -6.95 -9.38
CA PHE A 230 7.04 -5.89 -9.49
C PHE A 230 6.72 -5.46 -10.94
N SER A 231 7.42 -5.97 -11.97
CA SER A 231 7.00 -5.81 -13.37
C SER A 231 6.32 -7.08 -13.84
N ASP A 232 5.04 -6.99 -14.20
CA ASP A 232 4.33 -8.09 -14.89
C ASP A 232 4.82 -8.25 -16.35
N GLU A 233 5.82 -7.46 -16.77
CA GLU A 233 6.44 -7.52 -18.10
C GLU A 233 7.52 -8.62 -18.12
N GLU A 234 7.39 -9.54 -19.08
CA GLU A 234 8.39 -10.57 -19.35
C GLU A 234 9.68 -9.90 -19.84
N CYS A 235 10.68 -9.75 -18.96
CA CYS A 235 11.97 -9.18 -19.35
C CYS A 235 12.81 -10.23 -20.11
N GLU A 236 12.78 -10.17 -21.44
CA GLU A 236 13.89 -10.65 -22.27
C GLU A 236 14.98 -9.57 -22.26
N GLU A 237 16.19 -9.92 -21.79
CA GLU A 237 17.41 -9.09 -21.79
C GLU A 237 17.18 -7.58 -21.60
N ALA A 238 16.61 -7.19 -20.46
CA ALA A 238 16.31 -5.79 -20.19
C ALA A 238 17.57 -5.02 -19.79
N GLU A 239 17.93 -4.00 -20.58
CA GLU A 239 18.86 -2.94 -20.18
C GLU A 239 18.44 -2.36 -18.82
N PRO A 240 19.40 -1.91 -17.98
CA PRO A 240 19.06 -1.32 -16.70
C PRO A 240 18.13 -0.11 -16.88
N PRO A 241 17.19 0.12 -15.96
CA PRO A 241 16.25 1.23 -16.07
C PRO A 241 17.01 2.55 -16.08
N VAL A 242 16.67 3.43 -17.03
CA VAL A 242 17.27 4.77 -17.20
C VAL A 242 17.07 5.64 -15.95
N GLU A 243 15.94 5.45 -15.25
CA GLU A 243 15.62 6.17 -14.02
C GLU A 243 15.81 5.28 -12.80
N PRO A 244 16.23 5.85 -11.66
CA PRO A 244 16.38 5.07 -10.44
C PRO A 244 15.03 4.52 -9.98
N MET A 245 15.07 3.29 -9.47
CA MET A 245 13.94 2.69 -8.78
C MET A 245 13.82 3.26 -7.37
N LEU A 246 12.59 3.36 -6.86
CA LEU A 246 12.32 3.91 -5.54
C LEU A 246 11.62 2.85 -4.67
N ALA A 247 12.31 2.36 -3.64
CA ALA A 247 11.75 1.44 -2.66
C ALA A 247 11.29 2.18 -1.41
N LEU A 248 10.09 1.86 -0.89
CA LEU A 248 9.58 2.48 0.33
C LEU A 248 10.04 1.75 1.60
N ASN A 249 10.06 0.42 1.59
CA ASN A 249 10.43 -0.37 2.76
C ASN A 249 11.88 -0.82 2.70
N GLU A 250 12.23 -1.57 1.65
CA GLU A 250 13.43 -2.39 1.66
C GLU A 250 13.84 -2.77 0.23
N VAL A 251 15.11 -3.15 0.08
CA VAL A 251 15.68 -3.64 -1.16
C VAL A 251 16.29 -5.01 -0.87
N PHE A 252 15.77 -6.04 -1.51
CA PHE A 252 16.30 -7.40 -1.39
C PHE A 252 17.27 -7.67 -2.52
N ILE A 253 18.45 -8.19 -2.18
CA ILE A 253 19.46 -8.67 -3.11
C ILE A 253 19.71 -10.14 -2.79
N GLY A 254 19.45 -11.03 -3.74
CA GLY A 254 19.44 -12.46 -3.54
C GLY A 254 19.65 -13.23 -4.83
N GLU A 255 20.17 -14.45 -4.74
CA GLU A 255 20.09 -15.43 -5.82
C GLU A 255 18.64 -15.86 -6.04
N SER A 256 18.23 -16.05 -7.29
CA SER A 256 16.87 -16.51 -7.62
C SER A 256 16.68 -18.02 -7.37
N HIS A 257 17.77 -18.78 -7.21
CA HIS A 257 17.73 -20.23 -7.02
C HIS A 257 18.05 -20.59 -5.57
N ALA A 258 17.14 -21.33 -4.92
CA ALA A 258 17.22 -21.68 -3.50
C ALA A 258 18.44 -22.51 -3.08
N ALA A 259 19.19 -23.07 -4.04
CA ALA A 259 20.36 -23.93 -3.79
C ALA A 259 21.71 -23.27 -4.16
N ARG A 260 21.72 -21.98 -4.49
CA ARG A 260 22.94 -21.25 -4.86
C ARG A 260 23.26 -20.18 -3.82
N VAL A 261 24.54 -20.11 -3.44
CA VAL A 261 25.05 -19.06 -2.55
C VAL A 261 25.32 -17.81 -3.37
N SER A 262 24.87 -16.66 -2.86
CA SER A 262 25.19 -15.36 -3.41
C SER A 262 26.47 -14.80 -2.78
N TYR A 263 27.34 -14.20 -3.58
CA TYR A 263 28.53 -13.50 -3.10
C TYR A 263 28.37 -12.00 -3.34
N TYR A 264 28.49 -11.20 -2.27
CA TYR A 264 28.33 -9.75 -2.32
C TYR A 264 29.53 -9.06 -1.70
N VAL A 265 29.92 -7.94 -2.29
CA VAL A 265 30.81 -6.96 -1.67
C VAL A 265 29.99 -5.70 -1.45
N SER A 266 29.77 -5.34 -0.18
CA SER A 266 29.10 -4.11 0.21
C SER A 266 30.12 -3.04 0.53
N LEU A 267 30.12 -1.96 -0.23
CA LEU A 267 30.90 -0.76 0.06
C LEU A 267 29.95 0.28 0.65
N LEU A 268 30.26 0.74 1.87
CA LEU A 268 29.69 1.96 2.42
C LEU A 268 30.63 3.11 2.03
N LEU A 269 30.10 4.05 1.26
CA LEU A 269 30.78 5.30 0.89
C LEU A 269 30.38 6.41 1.86
#